data_AF-A0A968PCG7-F1
#
_entry.id   AF-A0A968PCG7-F1
#
_cell.length_a   1.000
_cell.length_b   1.000
_cell.length_c   1.000
_cell.angle_alpha   90.00
_cell.angle_beta   90.00
_cell.angle_gamma   90.00
#
_symmetry.space_group_name_H-M   'P 1'
#
loop_
_entity.id
_entity.type
_entity.pdbx_description
1 polymer ?
#
loop_
_entity_poly.entity_id
_entity_poly.type
_entity_poly.pdbx_seq_one_letter_code
_entity_poly.pdbx_strand_id
1 'polypeptide(L)'
;MSQSIVPGTKVQIKLVKSPTSAAAKKTIVRLLRKDAAVMGNADRLRKARKTHTTEHPRGGRMWSVRVPAIEPVQLTPGTTGTIVASLDVLTDLKSIARFVEVTPA
;
A
#
# COMPACT_ATOMS: atom_id res chain seq x y z
N MET A 1 11.03 20.35 -3.12
CA MET A 1 10.84 19.10 -2.36
C MET A 1 11.59 17.96 -3.08
N SER A 2 12.92 17.99 -3.02
CA SER A 2 13.81 16.95 -3.55
C SER A 2 15.22 17.21 -3.03
N GLN A 3 15.33 17.43 -1.71
CA GLN A 3 16.59 17.17 -1.03
C GLN A 3 17.04 15.78 -1.47
N SER A 4 18.30 15.61 -1.83
CA SER A 4 18.82 14.40 -2.48
C SER A 4 18.62 13.16 -1.60
N ILE A 5 17.45 12.54 -1.66
CA ILE A 5 17.20 11.26 -1.02
C ILE A 5 18.06 10.26 -1.78
N VAL A 6 19.14 9.83 -1.14
CA VAL A 6 20.04 8.83 -1.71
C VAL A 6 19.26 7.53 -1.86
N PRO A 7 19.23 6.92 -3.05
CA PRO A 7 18.59 5.62 -3.22
C PRO A 7 19.11 4.60 -2.21
N GLY A 8 18.21 3.79 -1.65
CA GLY A 8 18.53 2.78 -0.63
C GLY A 8 18.45 3.26 0.82
N THR A 9 18.23 4.55 1.05
CA THR A 9 17.99 5.09 2.41
C THR A 9 16.55 4.81 2.87
N LYS A 10 16.34 4.77 4.19
CA LYS A 10 15.00 4.73 4.77
C LYS A 10 14.44 6.13 4.84
N VAL A 11 13.18 6.27 4.45
CA VAL A 11 12.42 7.52 4.52
C VAL A 11 11.08 7.27 5.18
N GLN A 12 10.67 8.23 5.99
CA GLN A 12 9.35 8.26 6.58
C GLN A 12 8.45 9.12 5.69
N ILE A 13 7.26 8.61 5.41
CA ILE A 13 6.24 9.27 4.61
C ILE A 13 5.05 9.56 5.51
N LYS A 14 4.58 10.80 5.50
CA LYS A 14 3.37 11.22 6.18
C LYS A 14 2.34 11.69 5.16
N LEU A 15 1.12 11.17 5.25
CA LEU A 15 0.01 11.65 4.45
C LEU A 15 -0.51 12.96 5.05
N VAL A 16 -0.37 14.08 4.33
CA VAL A 16 -0.81 15.41 4.79
C VAL A 16 -2.22 15.71 4.27
N LYS A 17 -2.52 15.31 3.04
CA LYS A 17 -3.80 15.59 2.38
C LYS A 17 -4.40 14.31 1.83
N SER A 18 -5.72 14.19 1.92
CA SER A 18 -6.45 13.09 1.30
C SER A 18 -6.29 13.13 -0.23
N PRO A 19 -5.99 12.00 -0.89
CA PRO A 19 -5.85 11.96 -2.33
C PRO A 19 -7.20 12.19 -3.02
N THR A 20 -7.21 13.04 -4.05
CA THR A 20 -8.42 13.36 -4.81
C THR A 20 -8.67 12.40 -5.97
N SER A 21 -7.65 11.68 -6.44
CA SER A 21 -7.75 10.74 -7.56
C SER A 21 -7.56 9.29 -7.12
N ALA A 22 -8.26 8.37 -7.77
CA ALA A 22 -8.12 6.94 -7.54
C ALA A 22 -6.69 6.44 -7.83
N ALA A 23 -6.02 7.01 -8.84
CA ALA A 23 -4.64 6.68 -9.16
C ALA A 23 -3.69 7.06 -8.01
N ALA A 24 -3.78 8.29 -7.48
CA ALA A 24 -2.97 8.72 -6.34
C ALA A 24 -3.26 7.87 -5.10
N LYS A 25 -4.55 7.56 -4.84
CA LYS A 25 -4.97 6.65 -3.76
C LYS A 25 -4.21 5.32 -3.85
N LYS A 26 -4.20 4.70 -5.03
CA LYS A 26 -3.57 3.41 -5.28
C LYS A 26 -2.05 3.46 -5.09
N THR A 27 -1.39 4.51 -5.55
CA THR A 27 0.06 4.70 -5.37
C THR A 27 0.43 4.86 -3.90
N ILE A 28 -0.32 5.67 -3.14
CA ILE A 28 -0.06 5.87 -1.71
C ILE A 28 -0.27 4.57 -0.93
N VAL A 29 -1.36 3.84 -1.17
CA VAL A 29 -1.58 2.51 -0.54
C VAL A 29 -0.44 1.56 -0.89
N ARG A 30 0.03 1.54 -2.14
CA ARG A 30 1.15 0.69 -2.56
C ARG A 30 2.44 1.03 -1.82
N LEU A 31 2.74 2.31 -1.61
CA LEU A 31 3.91 2.74 -0.86
C LEU A 31 3.79 2.38 0.62
N LEU A 32 2.69 2.75 1.28
CA LEU A 32 2.48 2.44 2.70
C LEU A 32 2.42 0.94 2.98
N ARG A 33 2.02 0.12 2.01
CA ARG A 33 2.08 -1.34 2.10
C ARG A 33 3.50 -1.91 2.20
N LYS A 34 4.54 -1.16 1.82
CA LYS A 34 5.94 -1.60 1.96
C LYS A 34 6.48 -1.47 3.39
N ASP A 35 5.75 -0.81 4.28
CA ASP A 35 6.09 -0.77 5.70
C ASP A 35 5.93 -2.18 6.31
N ALA A 36 6.92 -2.63 7.08
CA ALA A 36 6.94 -3.96 7.70
C ALA A 36 5.69 -4.24 8.54
N ALA A 37 5.18 -3.25 9.29
CA ALA A 37 3.98 -3.43 10.11
C ALA A 37 2.74 -3.68 9.24
N VAL A 38 2.62 -2.94 8.13
CA VAL A 38 1.51 -3.07 7.18
C VAL A 38 1.62 -4.37 6.38
N MET A 39 2.84 -4.78 6.01
CA MET A 39 3.10 -6.05 5.34
C MET A 39 2.58 -7.24 6.16
N GLY A 40 2.87 -7.27 7.45
CA GLY A 40 2.38 -8.31 8.36
C GLY A 40 0.84 -8.40 8.38
N ASN A 41 0.17 -7.24 8.46
CA ASN A 41 -1.30 -7.20 8.39
C ASN A 41 -1.84 -7.66 7.02
N ALA A 42 -1.21 -7.23 5.92
CA ALA A 42 -1.59 -7.63 4.57
C ALA A 42 -1.45 -9.14 4.36
N ASP A 43 -0.42 -9.76 4.93
CA ASP A 43 -0.22 -11.20 4.89
C ASP A 43 -1.26 -11.95 5.71
N ARG A 44 -1.63 -11.44 6.90
CA ARG A 44 -2.73 -11.97 7.69
C ARG A 44 -4.06 -11.94 6.93
N LEU A 45 -4.39 -10.80 6.30
CA LEU A 45 -5.59 -10.66 5.47
C LEU A 45 -5.59 -11.61 4.26
N ARG A 46 -4.42 -11.78 3.62
CA ARG A 46 -4.25 -12.72 2.52
C ARG A 46 -4.50 -14.17 2.96
N LYS A 47 -3.99 -14.57 4.13
CA LYS A 47 -4.23 -15.90 4.71
C LYS A 47 -5.71 -16.11 5.01
N ALA A 48 -6.36 -15.16 5.70
CA ALA A 48 -7.79 -15.23 5.99
C ALA A 48 -8.62 -15.39 4.73
N ARG A 49 -8.32 -14.63 3.67
CA ARG A 49 -9.02 -14.75 2.38
C ARG A 49 -8.88 -16.14 1.76
N LYS A 50 -7.69 -16.76 1.86
CA LYS A 50 -7.47 -18.12 1.37
C LYS A 50 -8.31 -19.13 2.14
N THR A 51 -8.35 -19.02 3.47
CA THR A 51 -9.13 -19.90 4.35
C THR A 51 -10.64 -19.79 4.10
N HIS A 52 -11.14 -18.58 3.85
CA HIS A 52 -12.56 -18.34 3.59
C HIS A 52 -12.94 -18.46 2.10
N THR A 53 -12.04 -18.92 1.23
CA THR A 53 -12.41 -19.23 -0.16
C THR A 53 -13.21 -20.53 -0.15
N THR A 54 -14.45 -20.45 -0.61
CA THR A 54 -15.33 -21.62 -0.70
C THR A 54 -15.35 -22.13 -2.13
N GLU A 55 -15.61 -23.43 -2.29
CA GLU A 55 -15.78 -24.04 -3.60
C GLU A 55 -17.17 -24.64 -3.69
N HIS A 56 -17.84 -24.45 -4.83
CA HIS A 56 -19.14 -25.07 -5.08
C HIS A 56 -19.20 -25.61 -6.51
N PRO A 57 -19.97 -26.68 -6.75
CA PRO A 57 -20.17 -27.21 -8.09
C PRO A 57 -21.02 -26.26 -8.95
N ARG A 58 -20.67 -26.12 -10.24
CA ARG A 58 -21.48 -25.46 -11.27
C ARG A 58 -21.12 -26.03 -12.64
N GLY A 59 -22.11 -26.61 -13.32
CA GLY A 59 -21.93 -27.23 -14.65
C GLY A 59 -20.92 -28.38 -14.66
N GLY A 60 -20.94 -29.25 -13.64
CA GLY A 60 -20.03 -30.40 -13.53
C GLY A 60 -18.58 -30.07 -13.18
N ARG A 61 -18.27 -28.80 -12.86
CA ARG A 61 -16.94 -28.35 -12.42
C ARG A 61 -17.02 -27.69 -11.05
N MET A 62 -15.93 -27.72 -10.28
CA MET A 62 -15.80 -26.96 -9.03
C MET A 62 -15.42 -25.51 -9.35
N TRP A 63 -16.14 -24.55 -8.78
CA TRP A 63 -15.89 -23.13 -8.93
C TRP A 63 -15.53 -22.53 -7.57
N SER A 64 -14.40 -21.81 -7.51
CA SER A 64 -13.96 -21.12 -6.30
C SER A 64 -14.60 -19.74 -6.18
N VAL A 65 -15.25 -19.45 -5.06
CA VAL A 65 -15.75 -18.13 -4.69
C VAL A 65 -14.78 -17.51 -3.69
N ARG A 66 -14.09 -16.46 -4.13
CA ARG A 66 -13.08 -15.76 -3.33
C ARG A 66 -13.70 -14.56 -2.63
N VAL A 67 -13.45 -14.42 -1.34
CA VAL A 67 -13.83 -13.22 -0.57
C VAL A 67 -13.10 -11.98 -1.13
N PRO A 68 -13.75 -10.79 -1.18
CA PRO A 68 -13.12 -9.55 -1.61
C PRO A 68 -11.84 -9.24 -0.81
N ALA A 69 -10.85 -8.65 -1.47
CA ALA A 69 -9.63 -8.22 -0.82
C ALA A 69 -9.86 -6.92 -0.03
N ILE A 70 -9.49 -6.92 1.25
CA ILE A 70 -9.53 -5.73 2.09
C ILE A 70 -8.22 -4.94 1.91
N GLU A 71 -8.32 -3.62 1.78
CA GLU A 71 -7.15 -2.74 1.75
C GLU A 71 -6.49 -2.71 3.15
N PRO A 72 -5.20 -3.05 3.28
CA PRO A 72 -4.54 -3.15 4.58
C PRO A 72 -4.25 -1.77 5.22
N VAL A 73 -4.41 -0.69 4.46
CA VAL A 73 -4.09 0.68 4.86
C VAL A 73 -5.33 1.55 4.69
N GLN A 74 -5.70 2.27 5.75
CA GLN A 74 -6.67 3.36 5.66
C GLN A 74 -5.93 4.68 5.43
N LEU A 75 -6.36 5.42 4.41
CA LEU A 75 -5.74 6.68 3.98
C LEU A 75 -6.33 7.87 4.72
N THR A 76 -6.21 7.87 6.04
CA THR A 76 -6.54 9.01 6.88
C THR A 76 -5.37 10.01 6.88
N PRO A 77 -5.61 11.33 6.77
CA PRO A 77 -4.57 12.32 6.99
C PRO A 77 -3.89 12.10 8.35
N GLY A 78 -2.56 12.18 8.38
CA GLY A 78 -1.76 11.83 9.56
C GLY A 78 -1.20 10.41 9.54
N THR A 79 -1.68 9.51 8.67
CA THR A 79 -1.08 8.18 8.50
C THR A 79 0.39 8.32 8.08
N THR A 80 1.26 7.63 8.81
CA THR A 80 2.69 7.56 8.51
C THR A 80 3.11 6.15 8.13
N GLY A 81 4.23 6.03 7.42
CA GLY A 81 4.85 4.74 7.13
C GLY A 81 6.33 4.91 6.78
N THR A 82 7.12 3.88 7.09
CA THR A 82 8.56 3.87 6.80
C THR A 82 8.84 2.96 5.62
N ILE A 83 9.56 3.46 4.62
CA ILE A 83 9.93 2.67 3.44
C ILE A 83 11.37 2.92 3.01
N VAL A 84 11.92 1.99 2.24
CA VAL A 84 13.21 2.17 1.58
C VAL A 84 13.00 2.93 0.26
N ALA A 85 13.76 4.01 0.08
CA ALA A 85 13.76 4.83 -1.12
C ALA A 85 14.49 4.14 -2.28
N SER A 86 13.86 3.17 -2.94
CA SER A 86 14.34 2.66 -4.23
C SER A 86 14.05 3.65 -5.36
N LEU A 87 14.68 3.50 -6.53
CA LEU A 87 14.44 4.38 -7.68
C LEU A 87 12.95 4.47 -8.07
N ASP A 88 12.25 3.34 -8.10
CA ASP A 88 10.80 3.29 -8.36
C ASP A 88 9.97 3.98 -7.28
N VAL A 89 10.45 3.96 -6.03
CA VAL A 89 9.77 4.66 -4.93
C VAL A 89 9.95 6.16 -5.08
N LEU A 90 11.13 6.62 -5.51
CA LEU A 90 11.39 8.04 -5.74
C LEU A 90 10.52 8.60 -6.89
N THR A 91 10.32 7.82 -7.96
CA THR A 91 9.42 8.22 -9.06
C THR A 91 7.96 8.27 -8.61
N ASP A 92 7.51 7.27 -7.84
CA ASP A 92 6.18 7.26 -7.23
C ASP A 92 5.98 8.48 -6.30
N LEU A 93 6.95 8.74 -5.40
CA LEU A 93 6.93 9.88 -4.48
C LEU A 93 6.85 11.21 -5.22
N LYS A 94 7.56 11.36 -6.34
CA LYS A 94 7.47 12.55 -7.20
C LYS A 94 6.05 12.74 -7.74
N SER A 95 5.38 11.65 -8.14
CA SER A 95 4.00 11.71 -8.64
C SER A 95 2.99 12.13 -7.56
N ILE A 96 3.23 11.76 -6.29
CA ILE A 96 2.30 12.02 -5.18
C ILE A 96 2.74 13.14 -4.24
N ALA A 97 3.81 13.87 -4.58
CA ALA A 97 4.45 14.88 -3.72
C ALA A 97 3.50 15.97 -3.17
N ARG A 98 2.36 16.19 -3.83
CA ARG A 98 1.32 17.13 -3.37
C ARG A 98 0.51 16.66 -2.15
N PHE A 99 0.52 15.35 -1.88
CA PHE A 99 -0.30 14.72 -0.82
C PHE A 99 0.52 14.27 0.38
N VAL A 100 1.83 14.07 0.20
CA VAL A 100 2.70 13.47 1.20
C VAL A 100 3.87 14.39 1.55
N GLU A 101 4.25 14.33 2.81
CA GLU A 101 5.49 14.88 3.33
C GLU A 101 6.49 13.75 3.52
N VAL A 102 7.74 13.96 3.14
CA VAL A 102 8.80 12.95 3.22
C VAL A 102 9.91 13.48 4.11
N THR A 103 10.22 12.75 5.17
CA THR A 103 11.31 13.03 6.09
C THR A 103 12.35 11.90 6.01
N PRO A 104 13.64 12.19 6.14
CA PRO A 104 14.64 11.16 6.41
C PRO A 104 14.24 10.41 7.70
N ALA A 105 14.30 9.07 7.67
CA ALA A 105 13.96 8.23 8.81
C ALA A 105 15.14 8.06 9.77
#